data_AF-A0A5S9MHD4-F1
#
_entry.id   AF-A0A5S9MHD4-F1
#
_cell.length_a   1.000
_cell.length_b   1.000
_cell.length_c   1.000
_cell.angle_alpha   90.00
_cell.angle_beta   90.00
_cell.angle_gamma   90.00
#
_symmetry.space_group_name_H-M   'P 1'
#
loop_
_entity.id
_entity.type
_entity.pdbx_description
1 polymer ?
#
loop_
_entity_poly.entity_id
_entity_poly.type
_entity_poly.pdbx_seq_one_letter_code
_entity_poly.pdbx_strand_id
1 'polypeptide(L)' 'MTDALNESGLLPYPVILQNLAVSADQITQLMKEVNYRDEVVGVMTWMHTFSPAKMWIRGTSLLQKSLFFAPCHTIL' A
#
# COMPACT_ATOMS: atom_id res chain seq x y z
N MET A 1 13.35 2.78 -0.16
CA MET A 1 12.79 1.83 0.83
C MET A 1 12.44 0.49 0.17
N THR A 2 11.71 0.50 -0.94
CA THR A 2 11.37 -0.74 -1.67
C THR A 2 12.58 -1.48 -2.21
N ASP A 3 13.60 -0.77 -2.70
CA ASP A 3 14.81 -1.40 -3.23
C ASP A 3 15.56 -2.17 -2.13
N ALA A 4 15.76 -1.56 -0.96
CA ALA A 4 16.35 -2.23 0.20
C ALA A 4 15.54 -3.44 0.69
N LEU A 5 14.20 -3.39 0.60
CA LEU A 5 13.35 -4.54 0.94
C LEU A 5 13.49 -5.67 -0.08
N ASN A 6 13.58 -5.34 -1.37
CA ASN A 6 13.78 -6.32 -2.44
C ASN A 6 15.18 -6.95 -2.37
N GLU A 7 16.21 -6.15 -2.06
CA GLU A 7 17.60 -6.61 -1.90
C GLU A 7 17.79 -7.48 -0.64
N SER A 8 16.96 -7.27 0.39
CA SER A 8 17.05 -8.08 1.62
C SER A 8 16.76 -9.56 1.40
N GLY A 9 16.07 -9.93 0.31
CA GLY A 9 15.73 -11.31 -0.03
C GLY A 9 14.79 -12.01 0.97
N LEU A 10 14.26 -11.28 1.96
CA LEU A 10 13.37 -11.81 3.00
C LEU A 10 11.93 -11.99 2.50
N LEU A 11 11.56 -11.29 1.44
CA LEU A 11 10.20 -11.29 0.90
C LEU A 11 10.11 -12.27 -0.29
N PRO A 12 9.10 -13.16 -0.32
CA PRO A 12 8.92 -14.12 -1.41
C PRO A 12 8.47 -13.46 -2.73
N TYR A 13 8.05 -12.19 -2.69
CA TYR A 13 7.57 -11.43 -3.84
C TYR A 13 8.23 -10.04 -3.89
N PRO A 14 8.48 -9.51 -5.10
CA PRO A 14 9.02 -8.16 -5.25
C PRO A 14 7.99 -7.10 -4.83
N VAL A 15 8.44 -6.11 -4.07
CA VAL A 15 7.64 -4.96 -3.66
C VAL A 15 7.87 -3.83 -4.65
N ILE A 16 6.79 -3.36 -5.28
CA ILE A 16 6.80 -2.24 -6.22
C ILE A 16 6.22 -1.01 -5.54
N LEU A 17 6.98 0.09 -5.50
CA LEU A 17 6.51 1.35 -4.95
C LEU A 17 5.56 2.03 -5.94
N GLN A 18 4.32 2.28 -5.51
CA GLN A 18 3.36 3.07 -6.27
C GLN A 18 3.39 4.55 -5.84
N ASN A 19 2.75 5.40 -6.63
CA ASN A 19 2.66 6.84 -6.37
C ASN A 19 2.08 7.17 -4.99
N LEU A 20 2.51 8.31 -4.44
CA LEU A 20 2.03 8.83 -3.16
C LEU A 20 0.53 9.09 -3.20
N ALA A 21 -0.20 8.47 -2.26
CA ALA A 21 -1.63 8.59 -2.16
C ALA A 21 -2.00 9.82 -1.29
N VAL A 22 -2.10 10.98 -1.92
CA VAL A 22 -2.35 12.27 -1.23
C VAL A 22 -3.82 12.67 -1.20
N SER A 23 -4.64 12.13 -2.11
CA SER A 23 -6.08 12.43 -2.20
C SER A 23 -6.93 11.17 -2.16
N ALA A 24 -8.18 11.32 -1.68
CA ALA A 24 -9.14 10.21 -1.60
C ALA A 24 -9.45 9.59 -2.98
N ASP A 25 -9.48 10.40 -4.05
CA ASP A 25 -9.70 9.91 -5.42
C ASP A 25 -8.52 9.09 -5.92
N GLN A 26 -7.28 9.53 -5.66
CA GLN A 26 -6.08 8.75 -5.98
C GLN A 26 -6.05 7.42 -5.23
N ILE A 27 -6.35 7.42 -3.93
CA ILE A 27 -6.44 6.19 -3.13
C ILE A 27 -7.48 5.26 -3.74
N THR A 28 -8.66 5.77 -4.07
CA THR A 28 -9.75 4.97 -4.64
C THR A 28 -9.37 4.38 -6.00
N GLN A 29 -8.72 5.16 -6.87
CA GLN A 29 -8.27 4.70 -8.17
C GLN A 29 -7.19 3.63 -8.05
N LEU A 30 -6.21 3.84 -7.17
CA LEU A 30 -5.14 2.87 -6.92
C LEU A 30 -5.70 1.53 -6.41
N MET A 31 -6.66 1.56 -5.49
CA MET A 31 -7.30 0.33 -4.99
C MET A 31 -8.08 -0.41 -6.09
N LYS A 32 -8.71 0.32 -7.03
CA LYS A 32 -9.37 -0.29 -8.20
C LYS A 32 -8.37 -0.91 -9.18
N GLU A 33 -7.29 -0.19 -9.49
CA GLU A 33 -6.23 -0.68 -10.37
C GLU A 33 -5.59 -1.95 -9.81
N VAL A 34 -5.34 -1.98 -8.50
CA VAL A 34 -4.79 -3.17 -7.83
C VAL A 34 -5.77 -4.34 -7.85
N ASN A 35 -7.07 -4.11 -7.67
CA ASN A 35 -8.07 -5.16 -7.81
C ASN A 35 -8.09 -5.79 -9.20
N TYR A 36 -7.89 -4.99 -10.26
CA TYR A 36 -7.92 -5.49 -11.64
C TYR A 36 -6.68 -6.31 -12.04
N ARG A 37 -5.56 -6.11 -11.36
CA ARG A 37 -4.26 -6.75 -11.66
C ARG A 37 -4.10 -8.09 -10.95
N ASP A 38 -4.40 -9.21 -11.59
CA ASP A 38 -4.31 -10.55 -10.97
C ASP A 38 -2.91 -10.89 -10.42
N GLU A 39 -1.85 -10.26 -10.94
CA GLU A 39 -0.48 -10.42 -10.45
C GLU A 39 -0.24 -9.85 -9.04
N VAL A 40 -1.12 -8.96 -8.56
CA VAL A 40 -0.98 -8.33 -7.25
C VAL A 40 -1.69 -9.15 -6.19
N VAL A 41 -0.93 -9.67 -5.23
CA VAL A 41 -1.46 -10.50 -4.13
C VAL A 41 -2.09 -9.66 -3.01
N GLY A 42 -1.61 -8.42 -2.83
CA GLY A 42 -2.07 -7.53 -1.77
C GLY A 42 -1.46 -6.14 -1.85
N VAL A 43 -1.96 -5.24 -1.00
CA VAL A 43 -1.48 -3.86 -0.87
C VAL A 43 -0.83 -3.69 0.49
N MET A 44 0.40 -3.16 0.49
CA MET A 44 1.06 -2.71 1.71
C MET A 44 0.99 -1.17 1.78
N THR A 45 0.41 -0.65 2.86
CA THR A 45 0.33 0.79 3.10
C THR A 45 1.28 1.19 4.22
N TRP A 46 2.10 2.21 3.96
CA TRP A 46 2.98 2.81 4.95
C TRP A 46 2.66 4.30 5.07
N MET A 47 2.19 4.71 6.25
CA MET A 47 1.91 6.11 6.54
C MET A 47 3.16 6.75 7.16
N HIS A 48 4.04 7.33 6.31
CA HIS A 48 5.18 8.11 6.77
C HIS A 48 4.75 9.48 7.36
N THR A 49 3.60 10.00 6.95
CA THR A 49 3.03 11.26 7.43
C THR A 49 1.60 11.06 7.90
N PHE A 50 1.07 12.02 8.68
CA PHE A 50 -0.30 11.98 9.15
C PHE A 50 -1.28 12.04 7.96
N SER A 51 -1.86 10.89 7.62
CA SER A 51 -2.87 10.76 6.57
C SER A 51 -4.25 10.59 7.21
N PRO A 52 -5.20 11.53 7.02
CA PRO A 52 -6.54 11.40 7.58
C PRO A 52 -7.22 10.09 7.16
N ALA A 53 -7.58 9.26 8.14
CA ALA A 53 -8.20 7.95 7.91
C ALA A 53 -9.46 8.03 7.03
N LYS A 54 -10.20 9.15 7.07
CA LYS A 54 -11.39 9.40 6.25
C LYS A 54 -11.15 9.23 4.74
N MET A 55 -9.95 9.53 4.24
CA MET A 55 -9.62 9.38 2.81
C MET A 55 -9.48 7.92 2.40
N TRP A 56 -9.09 7.06 3.34
CA TRP A 56 -8.81 5.65 3.09
C TRP A 56 -10.06 4.79 3.13
N ILE A 57 -11.06 5.13 3.97
CA ILE A 57 -12.29 4.35 4.19
C ILE A 57 -12.91 3.92 2.86
N ARG A 58 -13.12 4.86 1.93
CA ARG A 58 -13.75 4.55 0.63
C ARG A 58 -12.90 3.62 -0.23
N GLY A 59 -11.58 3.83 -0.28
CA GLY A 59 -10.67 3.00 -1.08
C GLY A 59 -10.53 1.60 -0.49
N THR A 60 -10.34 1.49 0.82
CA THR A 60 -10.16 0.20 1.51
C THR A 60 -11.44 -0.63 1.52
N SER A 61 -12.62 -0.02 1.56
CA SER A 61 -13.89 -0.75 1.43
C SER A 61 -14.10 -1.39 0.05
N LEU A 62 -13.45 -0.88 -1.00
CA LEU A 62 -13.53 -1.43 -2.35
C LEU A 62 -12.45 -2.49 -2.62
N LEU A 63 -11.41 -2.55 -1.79
CA LEU A 63 -10.30 -3.46 -1.96
C LEU A 63 -10.76 -4.90 -1.67
N GLN A 64 -10.57 -5.79 -2.64
CA GLN A 64 -10.92 -7.21 -2.53
C GLN A 64 -9.70 -8.09 -2.20
N LYS A 65 -8.53 -7.46 -2.09
CA LYS A 65 -7.24 -8.11 -1.83
C LYS A 65 -6.75 -7.85 -0.42
N SER A 66 -5.76 -8.62 0.03
CA SER A 66 -5.21 -8.48 1.38
C SER A 66 -4.57 -7.09 1.57
N LEU A 67 -4.90 -6.44 2.68
CA LEU A 67 -4.36 -5.13 3.07
C LEU A 67 -3.45 -5.29 4.28
N PHE A 68 -2.19 -4.89 4.16
CA PHE A 68 -1.25 -4.86 5.26
C PHE A 68 -0.89 -3.41 5.61
N PHE A 69 -1.11 -3.02 6.85
CA PHE A 69 -0.70 -1.71 7.35
C PHE A 69 0.68 -1.85 8.01
N ALA A 70 1.71 -1.27 7.41
CA ALA A 70 3.05 -1.25 7.96
C ALA A 70 3.15 -0.09 8.98
N PRO A 71 3.21 -0.36 10.30
CA PRO A 71 3.38 0.69 11.28
C PRO A 71 4.76 1.34 11.09
N CYS A 72 4.80 2.67 11.16
CA CYS A 72 6.06 3.43 11.11
C CYS A 72 6.86 3.31 12.43
N HIS A 73 6.73 2.23 13.19
CA HIS A 73 7.42 2.11 14.47
C HIS A 73 8.91 1.86 14.23
N THR A 74 9.65 2.96 14.28
CA THR A 74 11.09 3.06 14.47
C THR A 74 11.56 2.01 15.46
N ILE A 75 12.39 1.08 15.00
CA ILE A 75 13.36 0.39 15.86
C ILE A 75 14.36 1.48 16.26
N LEU A 76 14.44 1.76 17.57
CA LEU A 76 15.53 2.51 18.19
C LEU A 76 16.88 1.83 17.91
#